data_AF-A0A7V1H870-F1
#
_entry.id   AF-A0A7V1H870-F1
#
_cell.length_a   1.000
_cell.length_b   1.000
_cell.length_c   1.000
_cell.angle_alpha   90.00
_cell.angle_beta   90.00
_cell.angle_gamma   90.00
#
_symmetry.space_group_name_H-M   'P 1'
#
loop_
_entity.id
_entity.type
_entity.pdbx_description
1 polymer ?
#
loop_
_entity_poly.entity_id
_entity_poly.type
_entity_poly.pdbx_seq_one_letter_code
_entity_poly.pdbx_strand_id
1 'polypeptide(L)'
;MSVPEKDGIGTLIPLTIINGAKEGKVLAFVAGVHGYEYPPILALYRLKKTIDPKSLSGTLIFVHIANLPAFQRRIIYYNPHDWKNLNRVFPGDPQGTISQRI
;
A
#
# COMPACT_ATOMS: atom_id res chain seq x y z
N MET A 1 -1.24 3.60 7.39
CA MET A 1 0.04 3.53 8.12
C MET A 1 0.88 4.71 7.67
N SER A 2 1.58 5.37 8.59
CA SER A 2 2.47 6.48 8.25
C SER A 2 3.89 5.96 7.99
N VAL A 3 4.53 6.45 6.94
CA VAL A 3 5.97 6.30 6.72
C VAL A 3 6.62 7.57 7.29
N PRO A 4 7.39 7.47 8.38
CA PRO A 4 7.91 8.64 9.07
C PRO A 4 8.71 9.56 8.15
N GLU A 5 8.60 10.86 8.46
CA GLU A 5 9.36 11.89 7.78
C GLU A 5 10.86 11.72 8.03
N LYS A 6 11.64 11.89 6.98
CA LYS A 6 13.10 12.03 7.03
C LYS A 6 13.50 13.03 5.97
N ASP A 7 14.34 14.00 6.33
CA ASP A 7 14.80 15.08 5.45
C ASP A 7 13.64 15.87 4.80
N GLY A 8 12.55 16.09 5.55
CA GLY A 8 11.35 16.79 5.06
C GLY A 8 10.43 15.95 4.17
N ILE A 9 10.69 14.65 4.01
CA ILE A 9 9.95 13.77 3.11
C ILE A 9 9.36 12.58 3.89
N GLY A 10 8.03 12.50 3.93
CA GLY A 10 7.24 11.39 4.47
C GLY A 10 6.03 11.08 3.58
N THR A 11 5.33 9.99 3.88
CA THR A 11 4.08 9.65 3.17
C THR A 11 3.13 8.84 4.05
N LEU A 12 1.91 8.63 3.56
CA LEU A 12 0.94 7.70 4.12
C LEU A 12 0.73 6.53 3.17
N ILE A 13 0.51 5.35 3.73
CA ILE A 13 0.04 4.16 3.03
C ILE A 13 -1.42 3.94 3.44
N PRO A 14 -2.40 4.22 2.56
CA PRO A 14 -3.81 4.00 2.84
C PRO A 14 -4.08 2.51 2.95
N LEU A 15 -4.55 2.07 4.12
CA LEU A 15 -4.82 0.66 4.37
C LEU A 15 -6.19 0.43 5.02
N THR A 16 -6.73 -0.76 4.79
CA THR A 16 -7.90 -1.27 5.50
C THR A 16 -7.55 -2.64 6.06
N ILE A 17 -7.84 -2.86 7.34
CA ILE A 17 -7.70 -4.18 7.97
C ILE A 17 -9.11 -4.68 8.28
N ILE A 18 -9.42 -5.88 7.81
CA ILE A 18 -10.69 -6.56 8.09
C ILE A 18 -10.37 -7.81 8.89
N ASN A 19 -10.72 -7.80 10.17
CA ASN A 19 -10.58 -8.95 11.05
C ASN A 19 -11.86 -9.79 10.97
N GLY A 20 -11.71 -11.07 10.64
CA GLY A 20 -12.80 -12.03 10.63
C GLY A 20 -13.23 -12.42 12.04
N ALA A 21 -14.45 -12.97 12.17
CA ALA A 21 -14.98 -13.45 13.44
C ALA A 21 -14.35 -14.77 13.92
N LYS A 22 -13.63 -15.47 13.05
CA LYS A 22 -12.98 -16.75 13.36
C LYS A 22 -11.47 -16.62 13.16
N GLU A 23 -10.69 -17.38 13.93
CA GLU A 23 -9.24 -17.46 13.72
C GLU A 23 -8.90 -18.03 12.34
N GLY A 24 -7.76 -17.61 11.80
CA GLY A 24 -7.32 -18.02 10.47
C GLY A 24 -6.07 -17.29 10.00
N LYS A 25 -5.70 -17.50 8.74
CA LYS A 25 -4.50 -16.91 8.13
C LYS A 25 -4.67 -15.41 7.91
N VAL A 26 -3.54 -14.71 7.82
CA VAL A 26 -3.49 -13.33 7.36
C VAL A 26 -3.19 -13.32 5.85
N LEU A 27 -3.99 -12.59 5.07
CA LEU A 27 -3.76 -12.38 3.64
C LEU A 27 -3.64 -10.88 3.36
N ALA A 28 -2.51 -10.48 2.76
CA ALA A 28 -2.27 -9.11 2.34
C ALA A 28 -2.47 -8.95 0.83
N PHE A 29 -3.20 -7.91 0.45
CA PHE A 29 -3.34 -7.45 -0.93
C PHE A 29 -2.64 -6.11 -1.05
N VAL A 30 -1.71 -6.00 -2.01
CA VAL A 30 -0.93 -4.79 -2.23
C VAL A 30 -1.21 -4.27 -3.63
N ALA A 31 -1.71 -3.04 -3.71
CA ALA A 31 -1.97 -2.32 -4.95
C ALA A 31 -1.22 -0.98 -4.98
N GLY A 32 -1.18 -0.37 -6.17
CA GLY A 32 -0.56 0.94 -6.35
C GLY A 32 0.94 0.96 -6.04
N VAL A 33 1.66 -0.11 -6.38
CA VAL A 33 3.14 -0.11 -6.37
C VAL A 33 3.66 0.91 -7.38
N HIS A 34 3.02 0.96 -8.54
CA HIS A 34 3.14 2.03 -9.51
C HIS A 34 1.92 2.96 -9.45
N GLY A 35 2.12 4.26 -9.69
CA GLY A 35 1.09 5.29 -9.47
C GLY A 35 -0.05 5.27 -10.48
N TYR A 36 0.13 4.62 -11.64
CA TYR A 36 -0.85 4.56 -12.74
C TYR A 36 -1.58 3.21 -12.88
N GLU A 37 -1.35 2.28 -11.96
CA GLU A 37 -2.02 0.98 -11.95
C GLU A 37 -3.39 1.06 -11.25
N TYR A 38 -4.32 1.81 -11.85
CA TYR A 38 -5.64 2.07 -11.27
C TYR A 38 -6.55 0.85 -11.07
N PRO A 39 -6.59 -0.16 -11.97
CA PRO A 39 -7.50 -1.29 -11.82
C PRO A 39 -7.41 -2.03 -10.48
N PRO A 40 -6.22 -2.43 -9.97
CA PRO A 40 -6.13 -3.08 -8.66
C PRO A 40 -6.49 -2.14 -7.51
N ILE A 41 -6.17 -0.85 -7.59
CA ILE A 41 -6.55 0.16 -6.57
C ILE A 41 -8.08 0.24 -6.45
N LEU A 42 -8.78 0.35 -7.59
CA LEU A 42 -10.24 0.39 -7.63
C LEU A 42 -10.87 -0.95 -7.19
N ALA A 43 -10.26 -2.07 -7.55
CA ALA A 43 -10.72 -3.40 -7.14
C ALA A 43 -10.70 -3.53 -5.60
N LEU A 44 -9.59 -3.18 -4.94
CA LEU A 44 -9.51 -3.22 -3.46
C LEU A 44 -10.46 -2.22 -2.79
N TYR A 45 -10.63 -1.03 -3.37
CA TYR A 45 -11.57 -0.03 -2.88
C TYR A 45 -13.03 -0.52 -2.91
N ARG A 46 -13.40 -1.32 -3.91
CA ARG A 46 -14.75 -1.93 -4.03
C ARG A 46 -14.87 -3.17 -3.16
N LEU A 47 -13.89 -4.07 -3.22
CA LEU A 47 -13.88 -5.36 -2.50
C LEU A 47 -14.06 -5.18 -0.99
N LYS A 48 -13.46 -4.14 -0.40
CA LYS A 48 -13.61 -3.89 1.05
C LYS A 48 -15.06 -3.71 1.51
N LYS A 49 -15.97 -3.32 0.61
CA LYS A 49 -17.40 -3.13 0.91
C LYS A 49 -18.22 -4.40 0.75
N THR A 50 -17.68 -5.43 0.10
CA THR A 50 -18.41 -6.68 -0.20
C THR A 50 -18.10 -7.78 0.80
N ILE A 51 -17.12 -7.58 1.67
CA ILE A 51 -16.68 -8.58 2.66
C ILE A 51 -17.51 -8.42 3.93
N ASP A 52 -18.19 -9.49 4.34
CA ASP A 52 -18.80 -9.61 5.66
C ASP A 52 -17.79 -10.21 6.66
N PRO A 53 -17.27 -9.43 7.63
CA PRO A 53 -16.32 -9.91 8.63
C PRO A 53 -16.87 -11.08 9.47
N LYS A 54 -18.19 -11.19 9.63
CA LYS A 54 -18.81 -12.26 10.43
C LYS A 54 -18.65 -13.64 9.80
N SER A 55 -18.54 -13.71 8.48
CA SER A 55 -18.32 -14.95 7.73
C SER A 55 -16.84 -15.31 7.53
N LEU A 56 -15.92 -14.40 7.85
CA LEU A 56 -14.50 -14.53 7.54
C LEU A 56 -13.73 -15.27 8.66
N SER A 57 -12.81 -16.15 8.25
CA SER A 57 -11.78 -16.74 9.12
C SER A 57 -10.41 -16.15 8.80
N GLY A 58 -9.79 -15.50 9.79
CA GLY A 58 -8.51 -14.81 9.64
C GLY A 58 -8.63 -13.32 9.38
N THR A 59 -7.59 -12.71 8.81
CA THR A 59 -7.50 -11.26 8.62
C THR A 59 -7.11 -10.92 7.19
N LEU A 60 -7.77 -9.91 6.64
CA LEU A 60 -7.42 -9.32 5.34
C LEU A 60 -6.77 -7.96 5.56
N ILE A 61 -5.62 -7.73 4.94
CA ILE A 61 -4.92 -6.45 4.94
C ILE A 61 -4.91 -5.91 3.51
N PHE A 62 -5.57 -4.78 3.28
CA PHE A 62 -5.61 -4.12 1.97
C PHE A 62 -4.70 -2.90 2.01
N VAL A 63 -3.57 -2.96 1.32
CA VAL A 63 -2.74 -1.79 0.98
C VAL A 63 -3.27 -1.24 -0.33
N HIS A 64 -4.10 -0.20 -0.24
CA HIS A 64 -4.80 0.34 -1.42
C HIS A 64 -3.85 1.00 -2.39
N ILE A 65 -2.86 1.74 -1.87
CA ILE A 65 -1.87 2.48 -2.66
C ILE A 65 -0.54 2.46 -1.91
N ALA A 66 0.40 1.61 -2.34
CA ALA A 66 1.73 1.53 -1.72
C ALA A 66 2.57 2.78 -1.99
N ASN A 67 2.57 3.30 -3.21
CA ASN A 67 3.30 4.49 -3.62
C ASN A 67 2.35 5.69 -3.80
N LEU A 68 1.80 6.18 -2.67
CA LEU A 68 0.87 7.31 -2.68
C LEU A 68 1.42 8.57 -3.37
N PRO A 69 2.70 8.96 -3.20
CA PRO A 69 3.25 10.13 -3.89
C PRO A 69 3.23 9.99 -5.42
N ALA A 70 3.56 8.80 -5.96
CA ALA A 70 3.49 8.54 -7.39
C ALA A 70 2.05 8.62 -7.91
N PHE A 71 1.09 8.05 -7.18
CA PHE A 71 -0.34 8.13 -7.52
C PHE A 71 -0.84 9.58 -7.55
N GLN A 72 -0.55 10.38 -6.52
CA GLN A 72 -0.99 11.77 -6.42
C GLN A 72 -0.39 12.66 -7.52
N ARG A 73 0.90 12.46 -7.83
CA ARG A 73 1.59 13.22 -8.88
C ARG A 73 1.44 12.65 -10.28
N ARG A 74 0.66 11.58 -10.42
CA ARG A 74 0.39 10.94 -11.70
C ARG A 74 1.65 10.46 -12.43
N ILE A 75 2.61 9.93 -11.67
CA ILE A 75 3.85 9.35 -12.20
C ILE A 75 3.67 7.84 -12.33
N ILE A 76 4.08 7.31 -13.48
CA ILE A 76 3.85 5.91 -13.83
C ILE A 76 4.61 4.99 -12.88
N TYR A 77 5.95 4.99 -12.95
CA TYR A 77 6.78 3.96 -12.30
C TYR A 77 7.54 4.42 -11.06
N TYR A 78 7.73 5.72 -10.88
CA TYR A 78 8.72 6.26 -9.94
C TYR A 78 8.07 7.07 -8.83
N ASN A 79 8.66 7.00 -7.64
CA ASN A 79 8.34 7.95 -6.59
C ASN A 79 8.95 9.33 -6.95
N PRO A 80 8.16 10.42 -6.90
CA PRO A 80 8.63 11.77 -7.28
C PRO A 80 9.74 12.34 -6.39
N HIS A 81 9.93 11.80 -5.20
CA HIS A 81 10.87 12.37 -4.23
C HIS A 81 12.28 11.80 -4.36
N ASP A 82 12.44 10.58 -4.89
CA ASP A 82 13.74 9.92 -5.02
C ASP A 82 13.99 9.29 -6.38
N TRP A 83 13.03 9.39 -7.32
CA TRP A 83 13.10 8.81 -8.66
C TRP A 83 13.39 7.30 -8.68
N LYS A 84 13.07 6.58 -7.61
CA LYS A 84 13.19 5.11 -7.57
C LYS A 84 11.88 4.44 -7.93
N ASN A 85 12.00 3.29 -8.59
CA ASN A 85 10.88 2.39 -8.81
C ASN A 85 10.70 1.53 -7.55
N LEU A 86 9.55 1.64 -6.89
CA LEU A 86 9.26 0.91 -5.64
C LEU A 86 9.42 -0.62 -5.82
N ASN A 87 9.05 -1.15 -6.98
CA ASN A 87 9.17 -2.58 -7.30
C ASN A 87 10.61 -3.06 -7.49
N ARG A 88 11.60 -2.17 -7.41
CA ARG A 88 13.03 -2.47 -7.61
C ARG A 88 13.89 -2.21 -6.38
N VAL A 89 13.29 -1.80 -5.27
CA VAL A 89 14.02 -1.43 -4.05
C VAL A 89 13.72 -2.35 -2.87
N PHE A 90 12.89 -3.38 -3.06
CA PHE A 90 12.76 -4.46 -2.08
C PHE A 90 14.13 -5.15 -1.84
N PRO A 91 14.45 -5.56 -0.59
CA PRO A 91 13.59 -5.55 0.60
C PRO A 91 13.48 -4.20 1.33
N GLY A 92 14.05 -3.14 0.79
CA GLY A 92 14.04 -1.80 1.37
C GLY A 92 15.27 -1.52 2.23
N ASP A 93 15.26 -0.33 2.83
CA ASP A 93 16.23 0.15 3.80
C ASP A 93 15.51 1.18 4.68
N PRO A 94 15.28 0.89 5.98
CA PRO A 94 14.63 1.82 6.91
C PRO A 94 15.35 3.18 7.03
N GLN A 95 16.66 3.21 6.75
CA GLN A 95 17.46 4.43 6.75
C GLN A 95 17.65 5.01 5.34
N GLY A 96 17.02 4.42 4.32
CA GLY A 96 17.14 4.84 2.93
C GLY A 96 16.24 6.02 2.54
N THR A 97 16.10 6.20 1.22
CA THR A 97 15.19 7.18 0.62
C THR A 97 13.73 6.75 0.76
N ILE A 98 12.77 7.63 0.46
CA ILE A 98 11.35 7.35 0.73
C ILE A 98 10.86 6.02 0.12
N SER A 99 11.28 5.66 -1.09
CA SER A 99 10.88 4.39 -1.72
C SER A 99 11.47 3.16 -1.02
N GLN A 100 12.61 3.30 -0.34
CA GLN A 100 13.23 2.20 0.42
C GLN A 100 12.61 2.03 1.82
N ARG A 101 11.96 3.08 2.34
CA ARG A 101 11.29 3.07 3.66
C ARG A 101 9.80 2.69 3.59
N ILE A 102 9.21 2.74 2.39
CA ILE A 102 7.88 2.18 2.08
C ILE A 102 8.01 0.66 2.02
#